data_AF-A0A4R6BIY9-F1
#
_entry.id   AF-A0A4R6BIY9-F1
#
_cell.length_a   1.000
_cell.length_b   1.000
_cell.length_c   1.000
_cell.angle_alpha   90.00
_cell.angle_beta   90.00
_cell.angle_gamma   90.00
#
_symmetry.space_group_name_H-M   'P 1'
#
loop_
_entity.id
_entity.type
_entity.pdbx_description
1 polymer ?
#
loop_
_entity_poly.entity_id
_entity_poly.type
_entity_poly.pdbx_seq_one_letter_code
_entity_poly.pdbx_strand_id
1 'polypeptide(L)'
;MTIADKMNDYQILKKRQPLSIEQKDDFYSVYYGYSGEQSFAELLPAVSIVRDLHVRSISKGLAQFDIIVVHDQTVTHYDIKNYKGQFTVQNHGLTNQYGKYFKNPDDQLDRAHYILEEYVRRFNPHYQVESYVVFINEGFHFSGDNRNPKWLFRSMLSSHLQQYADERFMAFENAALCHYLQGVASPPLNINPIQRSPFNMNMKGLRCNCGTYISEQLYGKKKTYCPVCEQLYTTRKVVFNNSLELYIKRYCIFD
;
A
#
# COMPACT_ATOMS: atom_id res chain seq x y z
N MET A 1 8.33 -3.04 -7.15
CA MET A 1 8.36 -1.89 -6.23
C MET A 1 7.12 -1.96 -5.36
N THR A 2 7.26 -1.90 -4.04
CA THR A 2 6.12 -1.90 -3.10
C THR A 2 5.45 -0.52 -3.04
N ILE A 3 4.25 -0.44 -2.45
CA ILE A 3 3.56 0.83 -2.17
C ILE A 3 4.43 1.73 -1.28
N ALA A 4 5.11 1.14 -0.29
CA ALA A 4 6.00 1.84 0.63
C ALA A 4 7.23 2.43 -0.08
N ASP A 5 7.85 1.67 -0.99
CA ASP A 5 8.97 2.15 -1.82
C ASP A 5 8.53 3.36 -2.65
N LYS A 6 7.36 3.26 -3.28
CA LYS A 6 6.78 4.31 -4.11
C LYS A 6 6.46 5.58 -3.32
N MET A 7 5.91 5.42 -2.12
CA MET A 7 5.66 6.52 -1.19
C MET A 7 6.96 7.25 -0.81
N ASN A 8 7.96 6.49 -0.37
CA ASN A 8 9.26 7.03 0.02
C ASN A 8 9.92 7.79 -1.14
N ASP A 9 9.80 7.24 -2.36
CA ASP A 9 10.34 7.86 -3.55
C ASP A 9 9.73 9.23 -3.86
N TYR A 10 8.42 9.39 -3.74
CA TYR A 10 7.75 10.68 -3.91
C TYR A 10 8.06 11.65 -2.77
N GLN A 11 8.16 11.17 -1.53
CA GLN A 11 8.54 12.02 -0.39
C GLN A 11 9.94 12.61 -0.58
N ILE A 12 10.88 11.81 -1.09
CA ILE A 12 12.22 12.27 -1.44
C ILE A 12 12.15 13.29 -2.58
N LEU A 13 11.41 12.99 -3.66
CA LEU A 13 11.33 13.82 -4.85
C LEU A 13 10.69 15.19 -4.55
N LYS A 14 9.57 15.21 -3.80
CA LYS A 14 8.85 16.41 -3.37
C LYS A 14 9.73 17.35 -2.57
N LYS A 15 10.67 16.80 -1.80
CA LYS A 15 11.66 17.65 -1.15
C LYS A 15 12.46 18.34 -2.26
N ARG A 16 13.03 17.62 -3.24
CA ARG A 16 14.05 18.19 -4.17
C ARG A 16 13.48 19.16 -5.18
N GLN A 17 12.27 18.91 -5.66
CA GLN A 17 11.61 19.77 -6.65
C GLN A 17 10.08 19.70 -6.51
N PRO A 18 9.35 20.69 -7.03
CA PRO A 18 7.91 20.59 -7.16
C PRO A 18 7.52 19.39 -8.02
N LEU A 19 6.54 18.60 -7.57
CA LEU A 19 5.97 17.50 -8.34
C LEU A 19 5.12 18.05 -9.51
N SER A 20 5.17 17.38 -10.68
CA SER A 20 4.23 17.64 -11.78
C SER A 20 2.78 17.32 -11.35
N ILE A 21 1.79 17.72 -12.15
CA ILE A 21 0.38 17.41 -11.87
C ILE A 21 0.16 15.89 -11.81
N GLU A 22 0.66 15.16 -12.80
CA GLU A 22 0.58 13.70 -12.87
C GLU A 22 1.28 13.02 -11.68
N GLN A 23 2.45 13.52 -11.28
CA GLN A 23 3.18 13.01 -10.11
C GLN A 23 2.45 13.29 -8.80
N LYS A 24 1.77 14.44 -8.69
CA LYS A 24 0.92 14.75 -7.53
C LYS A 24 -0.26 13.79 -7.48
N ASP A 25 -0.93 13.57 -8.60
CA ASP A 25 -2.10 12.69 -8.68
C ASP A 25 -1.72 11.24 -8.31
N ASP A 26 -0.61 10.72 -8.84
CA ASP A 26 -0.10 9.39 -8.47
C ASP A 26 0.35 9.34 -7.01
N PHE A 27 1.09 10.34 -6.51
CA PHE A 27 1.46 10.44 -5.10
C PHE A 27 0.24 10.40 -4.17
N TYR A 28 -0.78 11.21 -4.45
CA TYR A 28 -2.01 11.25 -3.65
C TYR A 28 -2.77 9.93 -3.74
N SER A 29 -2.84 9.30 -4.92
CA SER A 29 -3.46 7.98 -5.07
C SER A 29 -2.79 6.93 -4.18
N VAL A 30 -1.46 6.84 -4.22
CA VAL A 30 -0.67 5.92 -3.38
C VAL A 30 -0.81 6.27 -1.90
N TYR A 31 -0.80 7.56 -1.56
CA TYR A 31 -0.92 8.05 -0.18
C TYR A 31 -2.26 7.70 0.44
N TYR A 32 -3.36 7.98 -0.27
CA TYR A 32 -4.69 7.66 0.24
C TYR A 32 -4.96 6.16 0.26
N GLY A 33 -4.44 5.39 -0.71
CA GLY A 33 -4.49 3.93 -0.68
C GLY A 33 -3.82 3.37 0.58
N TYR A 34 -2.53 3.67 0.75
CA TYR A 34 -1.74 3.23 1.91
C TYR A 34 -2.34 3.69 3.25
N SER A 35 -2.82 4.93 3.32
CA SER A 35 -3.48 5.44 4.53
C SER A 35 -4.74 4.65 4.85
N GLY A 36 -5.50 4.20 3.85
CA GLY A 36 -6.69 3.38 4.05
C GLY A 36 -6.35 1.99 4.57
N GLU A 37 -5.34 1.35 3.98
CA GLU A 37 -4.83 0.05 4.42
C GLU A 37 -4.37 0.11 5.88
N GLN A 38 -3.64 1.16 6.26
CA GLN A 38 -3.21 1.35 7.65
C GLN A 38 -4.39 1.58 8.59
N SER A 39 -5.34 2.44 8.21
CA SER A 39 -6.56 2.65 9.00
C SER A 39 -7.39 1.38 9.19
N PHE A 40 -7.40 0.45 8.22
CA PHE A 40 -8.05 -0.85 8.41
C PHE A 40 -7.21 -1.78 9.29
N ALA A 41 -5.89 -1.82 9.10
CA ALA A 41 -5.00 -2.66 9.90
C ALA A 41 -5.03 -2.31 11.40
N GLU A 42 -5.24 -1.03 11.74
CA GLU A 42 -5.43 -0.56 13.12
C GLU A 42 -6.73 -1.08 13.78
N LEU A 43 -7.72 -1.49 12.99
CA LEU A 43 -8.98 -2.07 13.48
C LEU A 43 -8.88 -3.58 13.75
N LEU A 44 -7.86 -4.24 13.21
CA LEU A 44 -7.70 -5.68 13.36
C LEU A 44 -7.18 -6.01 14.77
N PRO A 45 -7.74 -7.01 15.45
CA PRO A 45 -7.13 -7.56 16.65
C PRO A 45 -5.81 -8.27 16.29
N ALA A 46 -5.09 -8.75 17.29
CA ALA A 46 -3.71 -9.22 17.15
C ALA A 46 -3.54 -10.54 16.36
N VAL A 47 -4.11 -10.73 15.16
CA VAL A 47 -4.20 -11.99 14.39
C VAL A 47 -2.99 -12.28 13.49
N SER A 48 -2.93 -13.48 12.91
CA SER A 48 -1.95 -13.82 11.87
C SER A 48 -2.33 -13.09 10.58
N ILE A 49 -1.48 -12.18 10.14
CA ILE A 49 -1.74 -11.27 9.01
C ILE A 49 -0.62 -11.37 7.97
N VAL A 50 -1.00 -11.45 6.70
CA VAL A 50 -0.12 -11.18 5.56
C VAL A 50 -0.58 -9.89 4.89
N ARG A 51 0.35 -9.00 4.53
CA ARG A 51 0.06 -7.71 3.88
C ARG A 51 0.86 -7.56 2.59
N ASP A 52 0.33 -6.77 1.66
CA ASP A 52 0.96 -6.42 0.37
C ASP A 52 1.49 -7.66 -0.39
N LEU A 53 0.71 -8.74 -0.37
CA LEU A 53 1.10 -10.01 -0.97
C LEU A 53 0.82 -9.98 -2.47
N HIS A 54 1.83 -10.30 -3.27
CA HIS A 54 1.69 -10.46 -4.71
C HIS A 54 1.86 -11.93 -5.07
N VAL A 55 0.90 -12.51 -5.78
CA VAL A 55 0.95 -13.94 -6.14
C VAL A 55 0.61 -14.11 -7.61
N ARG A 56 1.41 -14.92 -8.31
CA ARG A 56 1.17 -15.30 -9.69
C ARG A 56 0.63 -16.72 -9.78
N SER A 57 -0.57 -16.88 -10.31
CA SER A 57 -1.06 -18.17 -10.81
C SER A 57 -0.66 -18.31 -12.29
N ILE A 58 -0.25 -19.52 -12.68
CA ILE A 58 0.13 -19.83 -14.07
C ILE A 58 -1.07 -19.64 -15.01
N SER A 59 -2.26 -20.07 -14.57
CA SER A 59 -3.49 -20.02 -15.39
C SER A 59 -4.30 -18.76 -15.19
N LYS A 60 -4.27 -18.15 -13.99
CA LYS A 60 -5.10 -16.99 -13.65
C LYS A 60 -4.34 -15.67 -13.66
N GLY A 61 -3.01 -15.67 -13.78
CA GLY A 61 -2.16 -14.47 -13.81
C GLY A 61 -1.83 -13.92 -12.43
N LEU A 62 -1.51 -12.62 -12.31
CA LEU A 62 -1.15 -11.99 -11.02
C LEU A 62 -2.36 -11.42 -10.27
N ALA A 63 -2.37 -11.55 -8.94
CA ALA A 63 -3.17 -10.75 -8.02
C ALA A 63 -2.29 -10.10 -6.94
N GLN A 64 -2.74 -8.96 -6.44
CA GLN A 64 -2.23 -8.29 -5.25
C GLN A 64 -3.30 -8.41 -4.15
N PHE A 65 -2.86 -8.61 -2.91
CA PHE A 65 -3.72 -8.71 -1.74
C PHE A 65 -3.26 -7.68 -0.71
N ASP A 66 -4.13 -6.74 -0.36
CA ASP A 66 -3.80 -5.68 0.59
C ASP A 66 -3.59 -6.29 1.98
N ILE A 67 -4.59 -7.00 2.48
CA ILE A 67 -4.59 -7.64 3.80
C ILE A 67 -5.25 -9.02 3.72
N ILE A 68 -4.55 -10.02 4.22
CA ILE A 68 -5.06 -11.39 4.43
C ILE A 68 -4.97 -11.68 5.93
N VAL A 69 -6.10 -12.08 6.51
CA VAL A 69 -6.21 -12.58 7.89
C VAL A 69 -6.37 -14.09 7.84
N VAL A 70 -5.60 -14.80 8.65
CA VAL A 70 -5.76 -16.24 8.86
C VAL A 70 -6.21 -16.47 10.30
N HIS A 71 -7.43 -16.96 10.48
CA HIS A 71 -8.05 -17.23 11.77
C HIS A 71 -8.78 -18.58 11.71
N ASP A 72 -8.38 -19.49 12.60
CA ASP A 72 -8.68 -20.93 12.54
C ASP A 72 -8.65 -21.52 11.12
N GLN A 73 -9.78 -21.99 10.58
CA GLN A 73 -9.88 -22.61 9.25
C GLN A 73 -10.33 -21.62 8.16
N THR A 74 -10.30 -20.32 8.45
CA THR A 74 -10.77 -19.28 7.51
C THR A 74 -9.61 -18.37 7.13
N VAL A 75 -9.44 -18.17 5.82
CA VAL A 75 -8.54 -17.19 5.23
C VAL A 75 -9.38 -16.07 4.63
N THR A 76 -9.36 -14.91 5.26
CA THR A 76 -10.15 -13.76 4.80
C THR A 76 -9.24 -12.76 4.10
N HIS A 77 -9.56 -12.45 2.85
CA HIS A 77 -8.92 -11.38 2.08
C HIS A 77 -9.77 -10.11 2.14
N TYR A 78 -9.11 -8.98 2.42
CA TYR A 78 -9.70 -7.65 2.40
C TYR A 78 -9.00 -6.78 1.35
N ASP A 79 -9.76 -6.34 0.33
CA ASP A 79 -9.35 -5.33 -0.67
C ASP A 79 -9.83 -3.94 -0.22
N ILE A 80 -8.90 -3.04 0.09
CA ILE A 80 -9.20 -1.80 0.82
C ILE A 80 -9.40 -0.63 -0.16
N LYS A 81 -10.60 -0.04 -0.16
CA LYS A 81 -10.93 1.16 -0.94
C LYS A 81 -11.13 2.37 -0.04
N ASN A 82 -10.16 3.28 -0.04
CA ASN A 82 -10.23 4.55 0.69
C ASN A 82 -10.92 5.67 -0.10
N TYR A 83 -12.09 5.37 -0.66
CA TYR A 83 -12.88 6.32 -1.46
C TYR A 83 -13.61 7.31 -0.57
N LYS A 84 -13.73 8.58 -0.98
CA LYS A 84 -14.41 9.63 -0.23
C LYS A 84 -15.44 10.35 -1.08
N GLY A 85 -16.59 10.70 -0.49
CA GLY A 85 -17.69 11.39 -1.16
C GLY A 85 -18.81 10.45 -1.58
N GLN A 86 -19.72 10.95 -2.41
CA GLN A 86 -20.86 10.18 -2.91
C GLN A 86 -20.50 9.38 -4.16
N PHE A 87 -20.93 8.12 -4.19
CA PHE A 87 -20.76 7.18 -5.28
C PHE A 87 -22.10 6.56 -5.67
N THR A 88 -22.30 6.36 -6.97
CA THR A 88 -23.45 5.66 -7.54
C THR A 88 -22.97 4.54 -8.45
N VAL A 89 -23.82 3.54 -8.70
CA VAL A 89 -23.53 2.51 -9.71
C VAL A 89 -23.94 3.02 -11.08
N GLN A 90 -23.02 2.98 -12.04
CA GLN A 90 -23.29 3.27 -13.45
C GLN A 90 -22.51 2.31 -14.33
N ASN A 91 -23.17 1.72 -15.35
CA ASN A 91 -22.53 0.85 -16.34
C ASN A 91 -21.63 -0.24 -15.71
N HIS A 92 -22.16 -1.00 -14.75
CA HIS A 92 -21.43 -2.04 -14.00
C HIS A 92 -20.24 -1.55 -13.16
N GLY A 93 -19.97 -0.25 -13.06
CA GLY A 93 -18.90 0.31 -12.22
C GLY A 93 -19.43 1.33 -11.21
N LEU A 94 -18.50 2.00 -10.53
CA LEU A 94 -18.78 3.07 -9.59
C LEU A 94 -18.46 4.42 -10.22
N THR A 95 -19.37 5.38 -10.12
CA THR A 95 -19.14 6.78 -10.53
C THR A 95 -19.24 7.68 -9.31
N ASN A 96 -18.24 8.53 -9.08
CA ASN A 96 -18.29 9.50 -7.99
C ASN A 96 -19.12 10.75 -8.37
N GLN A 97 -19.42 11.59 -7.38
CA GLN A 97 -20.15 12.86 -7.58
C GLN A 97 -19.51 13.85 -8.57
N TYR A 98 -18.24 13.66 -8.93
CA TYR A 98 -17.52 14.47 -9.91
C TYR A 98 -17.52 13.84 -11.32
N GLY A 99 -18.25 12.75 -11.53
CA GLY A 99 -18.33 12.05 -12.81
C GLY A 99 -17.14 11.13 -13.13
N LYS A 100 -16.21 10.92 -12.19
CA LYS A 100 -15.10 9.98 -12.38
C LYS A 100 -15.59 8.56 -12.25
N TYR A 101 -15.35 7.75 -13.29
CA TYR A 101 -15.67 6.34 -13.34
C TYR A 101 -14.55 5.48 -12.72
N PHE A 102 -14.96 4.44 -12.00
CA PHE A 102 -14.13 3.41 -11.39
C PHE A 102 -14.71 2.05 -11.81
N LYS A 103 -13.83 1.13 -12.22
CA LYS A 103 -14.23 -0.24 -12.58
C LYS A 103 -14.93 -0.94 -11.41
N ASN A 104 -15.73 -1.95 -11.71
CA ASN A 104 -16.35 -2.79 -10.70
C ASN A 104 -15.27 -3.39 -9.77
N PRO A 105 -15.35 -3.17 -8.45
CA PRO A 105 -14.42 -3.84 -7.53
C PRO A 105 -14.63 -5.37 -7.49
N ASP A 106 -15.83 -5.88 -7.80
CA ASP A 106 -16.11 -7.32 -7.75
C ASP A 106 -15.27 -8.14 -8.74
N ASP A 107 -15.07 -7.63 -9.96
CA ASP A 107 -14.27 -8.33 -10.99
C ASP A 107 -12.82 -8.54 -10.55
N GLN A 108 -12.25 -7.56 -9.84
CA GLN A 108 -10.89 -7.63 -9.31
C GLN A 108 -10.83 -8.56 -8.11
N LEU A 109 -11.84 -8.48 -7.24
CA LEU A 109 -11.96 -9.30 -6.04
C LEU A 109 -12.09 -10.79 -6.38
N ASP A 110 -12.97 -11.15 -7.33
CA ASP A 110 -13.20 -12.55 -7.70
C ASP A 110 -11.95 -13.19 -8.30
N ARG A 111 -11.23 -12.45 -9.15
CA ARG A 111 -9.93 -12.91 -9.67
C ARG A 111 -8.92 -13.16 -8.55
N ALA A 112 -8.80 -12.21 -7.61
CA ALA A 112 -7.91 -12.35 -6.46
C ALA A 112 -8.30 -13.55 -5.58
N HIS A 113 -9.59 -13.70 -5.31
CA HIS A 113 -10.17 -14.81 -4.55
C HIS A 113 -9.77 -16.17 -5.12
N TYR A 114 -10.00 -16.42 -6.42
CA TYR A 114 -9.66 -17.71 -7.04
C TYR A 114 -8.16 -17.99 -7.09
N ILE A 115 -7.32 -16.95 -7.10
CA ILE A 115 -5.86 -17.12 -6.99
C ILE A 115 -5.51 -17.51 -5.55
N LEU A 116 -6.03 -16.81 -4.54
CA LEU A 116 -5.75 -17.12 -3.14
C LEU A 116 -6.23 -18.53 -2.77
N GLU A 117 -7.45 -18.90 -3.17
CA GLU A 117 -8.03 -20.21 -2.94
C GLU A 117 -7.16 -21.34 -3.51
N GLU A 118 -6.60 -21.16 -4.70
CA GLU A 118 -5.69 -22.14 -5.31
C GLU A 118 -4.46 -22.41 -4.42
N TYR A 119 -3.87 -21.36 -3.84
CA TYR A 119 -2.70 -21.50 -2.98
C TYR A 119 -3.05 -22.04 -1.59
N VAL A 120 -4.16 -21.58 -1.00
CA VAL A 120 -4.65 -22.05 0.31
C VAL A 120 -5.01 -23.53 0.25
N ARG A 121 -5.74 -23.96 -0.78
CA ARG A 121 -6.12 -25.38 -0.94
C ARG A 121 -4.93 -26.31 -1.14
N ARG A 122 -3.84 -25.84 -1.75
CA ARG A 122 -2.58 -26.60 -1.86
C ARG A 122 -1.91 -26.81 -0.50
N PHE A 123 -2.03 -25.84 0.40
CA PHE A 123 -1.51 -25.95 1.77
C PHE A 123 -2.38 -26.89 2.59
N ASN A 124 -3.69 -26.65 2.64
CA ASN A 124 -4.65 -27.51 3.31
C ASN A 124 -6.07 -27.30 2.72
N PRO A 125 -6.71 -28.35 2.16
CA PRO A 125 -8.01 -28.23 1.52
C PRO A 125 -9.19 -27.98 2.47
N HIS A 126 -8.99 -28.07 3.79
CA HIS A 126 -10.02 -27.78 4.79
C HIS A 126 -10.18 -26.28 5.07
N TYR A 127 -9.21 -25.45 4.69
CA TYR A 127 -9.34 -24.00 4.83
C TYR A 127 -10.37 -23.45 3.83
N GLN A 128 -11.18 -22.51 4.29
CA GLN A 128 -12.10 -21.74 3.48
C GLN A 128 -11.49 -20.38 3.16
N VAL A 129 -11.76 -19.86 1.96
CA VAL A 129 -11.35 -18.51 1.57
C VAL A 129 -12.57 -17.63 1.47
N GLU A 130 -12.48 -16.45 2.08
CA GLU A 130 -13.46 -15.38 1.95
C GLU A 130 -12.78 -14.15 1.38
N SER A 131 -13.52 -13.30 0.68
CA SER A 131 -12.97 -12.08 0.10
C SER A 131 -13.97 -10.95 0.14
N TYR A 132 -13.53 -9.80 0.63
CA TYR A 132 -14.35 -8.61 0.84
C TYR A 132 -13.69 -7.37 0.27
N VAL A 133 -14.50 -6.48 -0.29
CA VAL A 133 -14.14 -5.09 -0.58
C VAL A 133 -14.49 -4.25 0.62
N VAL A 134 -13.53 -3.50 1.16
CA VAL A 134 -13.71 -2.65 2.33
C VAL A 134 -13.68 -1.18 1.94
N PHE A 135 -14.81 -0.49 2.11
CA PHE A 135 -14.88 0.95 1.98
C PHE A 135 -14.57 1.60 3.34
N ILE A 136 -13.29 1.84 3.59
CA ILE A 136 -12.76 2.20 4.92
C ILE A 136 -13.02 3.65 5.34
N ASN A 137 -13.25 4.56 4.38
CA ASN A 137 -13.40 5.98 4.66
C ASN A 137 -14.78 6.29 5.26
N GLU A 138 -14.83 7.01 6.39
CA GLU A 138 -16.10 7.44 7.02
C GLU A 138 -16.90 8.41 6.15
N GLY A 139 -16.24 9.14 5.25
CA GLY A 139 -16.90 10.03 4.29
C GLY A 139 -17.39 9.34 3.02
N PHE A 140 -17.26 8.01 2.90
CA PHE A 140 -17.78 7.25 1.78
C PHE A 140 -19.29 7.09 1.88
N HIS A 141 -20.01 7.51 0.85
CA HIS A 141 -21.46 7.38 0.76
C HIS A 141 -21.82 6.67 -0.53
N PHE A 142 -22.46 5.50 -0.42
CA PHE A 142 -22.89 4.73 -1.57
C PHE A 142 -24.39 4.83 -1.76
N SER A 143 -24.81 5.23 -2.97
CA SER A 143 -26.20 5.30 -3.39
C SER A 143 -26.43 4.25 -4.48
N GLY A 144 -26.93 3.08 -4.05
CA GLY A 144 -27.13 1.91 -4.88
C GLY A 144 -27.62 0.72 -4.04
N ASP A 145 -27.72 -0.45 -4.66
CA ASP A 145 -28.04 -1.69 -3.95
C ASP A 145 -26.87 -2.11 -3.05
N ASN A 146 -27.05 -1.97 -1.74
CA ASN A 146 -26.04 -2.26 -0.73
C ASN A 146 -26.15 -3.69 -0.16
N ARG A 147 -26.90 -4.58 -0.80
CA ARG A 147 -27.10 -5.97 -0.35
C ARG A 147 -25.96 -6.92 -0.75
N ASN A 148 -24.91 -6.43 -1.43
CA ASN A 148 -23.77 -7.27 -1.78
C ASN A 148 -23.01 -7.67 -0.49
N PRO A 149 -23.00 -8.96 -0.11
CA PRO A 149 -22.39 -9.40 1.15
C PRO A 149 -20.85 -9.31 1.13
N LYS A 150 -20.23 -9.16 -0.05
CA LYS A 150 -18.79 -8.96 -0.19
C LYS A 150 -18.36 -7.51 0.05
N TRP A 151 -19.30 -6.56 0.16
CA TRP A 151 -18.98 -5.15 0.36
C TRP A 151 -19.17 -4.77 1.82
N LEU A 152 -18.08 -4.41 2.47
CA LEU A 152 -18.06 -3.97 3.85
C LEU A 152 -17.88 -2.46 3.89
N PHE A 153 -18.90 -1.76 4.39
CA PHE A 153 -18.79 -0.34 4.68
C PHE A 153 -18.19 -0.13 6.07
N ARG A 154 -17.59 1.03 6.30
CA ARG A 154 -17.00 1.43 7.58
C ARG A 154 -17.88 1.15 8.80
N SER A 155 -19.19 1.35 8.70
CA SER A 155 -20.15 1.08 9.79
C SER A 155 -20.35 -0.40 10.11
N MET A 156 -20.03 -1.31 9.19
CA MET A 156 -20.17 -2.76 9.36
C MET A 156 -18.91 -3.41 9.96
N LEU A 157 -17.78 -2.70 9.97
CA LEU A 157 -16.49 -3.27 10.33
C LEU A 157 -16.42 -3.71 11.79
N SER A 158 -16.99 -2.94 12.72
CA SER A 158 -16.92 -3.28 14.13
C SER A 158 -17.60 -4.61 14.45
N SER A 159 -18.74 -4.91 13.83
CA SER A 159 -19.42 -6.20 14.01
C SER A 159 -18.77 -7.31 13.20
N HIS A 160 -18.34 -7.02 11.97
CA HIS A 160 -17.68 -8.03 11.13
C HIS A 160 -16.36 -8.54 11.74
N LEU A 161 -15.54 -7.64 12.29
CA LEU A 161 -14.24 -8.00 12.87
C LEU A 161 -14.32 -8.69 14.24
N GLN A 162 -15.50 -8.76 14.87
CA GLN A 162 -15.68 -9.50 16.12
C GLN A 162 -15.38 -10.98 16.00
N GLN A 163 -15.53 -11.56 14.80
CA GLN A 163 -15.17 -12.97 14.54
C GLN A 163 -13.70 -13.29 14.84
N TYR A 164 -12.83 -12.28 14.88
CA TYR A 164 -11.41 -12.44 15.20
C TYR A 164 -11.07 -12.26 16.68
N ALA A 165 -12.05 -11.93 17.52
CA ALA A 165 -11.89 -11.82 18.96
C ALA A 165 -11.88 -13.19 19.65
N ASP A 166 -12.46 -14.20 19.01
CA ASP A 166 -12.55 -15.57 19.54
C ASP A 166 -11.17 -16.25 19.64
N GLU A 167 -11.09 -17.24 20.54
CA GLU A 167 -9.87 -18.00 20.83
C GLU A 167 -9.27 -18.63 19.57
N ARG A 168 -7.93 -18.69 19.52
CA ARG A 168 -7.19 -19.22 18.37
C ARG A 168 -6.69 -20.62 18.66
N PHE A 169 -7.48 -21.61 18.29
CA PHE A 169 -7.10 -23.01 18.50
C PHE A 169 -6.01 -23.46 17.52
N MET A 170 -5.90 -22.81 16.35
CA MET A 170 -4.96 -23.18 15.28
C MET A 170 -3.83 -22.16 15.05
N ALA A 171 -3.35 -21.51 16.12
CA ALA A 171 -2.37 -20.43 15.99
C ALA A 171 -1.07 -20.86 15.25
N PHE A 172 -0.61 -22.10 15.44
CA PHE A 172 0.60 -22.61 14.79
C PHE A 172 0.39 -22.88 13.30
N GLU A 173 -0.71 -23.54 12.94
CA GLU A 173 -1.10 -23.83 11.56
C GLU A 173 -1.34 -22.53 10.78
N ASN A 174 -1.98 -21.55 11.42
CA ASN A 174 -2.22 -20.24 10.81
C ASN A 174 -0.91 -19.50 10.52
N ALA A 175 0.05 -19.56 11.46
CA ALA A 175 1.38 -19.01 11.24
C ALA A 175 2.14 -19.73 10.11
N ALA A 176 2.02 -21.06 10.03
CA ALA A 176 2.61 -21.86 8.97
C ALA A 176 2.00 -21.52 7.59
N LEU A 177 0.69 -21.32 7.51
CA LEU A 177 0.01 -20.88 6.29
C LEU A 177 0.47 -19.47 5.88
N CYS A 178 0.56 -18.53 6.82
CA CYS A 178 1.10 -17.19 6.54
C CYS A 178 2.53 -17.27 5.96
N HIS A 179 3.39 -18.10 6.57
CA HIS A 179 4.75 -18.29 6.08
C HIS A 179 4.79 -18.92 4.69
N TYR A 180 3.95 -19.92 4.43
CA TYR A 180 3.80 -20.51 3.10
C TYR A 180 3.36 -19.47 2.05
N LEU A 181 2.34 -18.65 2.36
CA LEU A 181 1.87 -17.59 1.46
C LEU A 181 2.96 -16.57 1.15
N GLN A 182 3.77 -16.19 2.13
CA GLN A 182 4.95 -15.34 1.93
C GLN A 182 6.03 -16.04 1.08
N GLY A 183 6.21 -17.35 1.25
CA GLY A 183 7.16 -18.14 0.47
C GLY A 183 6.81 -18.28 -1.01
N VAL A 184 5.52 -18.23 -1.36
CA VAL A 184 5.04 -18.24 -2.76
C VAL A 184 4.88 -16.85 -3.35
N ALA A 185 5.27 -15.80 -2.62
CA ALA A 185 5.17 -14.44 -3.08
C ALA A 185 5.99 -14.24 -4.37
N SER A 186 5.36 -13.62 -5.35
CA SER A 186 5.99 -13.20 -6.59
C SER A 186 6.44 -11.75 -6.47
N PRO A 187 7.48 -11.33 -7.21
CA PRO A 187 7.82 -9.92 -7.31
C PRO A 187 6.60 -9.11 -7.77
N PRO A 188 6.33 -7.95 -7.16
CA PRO A 188 5.26 -7.07 -7.62
C PRO A 188 5.49 -6.69 -9.08
N LEU A 189 4.46 -6.79 -9.90
CA LEU A 189 4.53 -6.27 -11.27
C LEU A 189 4.65 -4.75 -11.20
N ASN A 190 5.52 -4.18 -12.02
CA ASN A 190 5.67 -2.74 -12.18
C ASN A 190 4.52 -2.18 -13.03
N ILE A 191 3.26 -2.44 -12.64
CA ILE A 191 2.06 -2.14 -13.46
C ILE A 191 1.85 -0.62 -13.59
N ASN A 192 2.25 0.15 -12.58
CA ASN A 192 2.23 1.61 -12.57
C ASN A 192 3.58 2.14 -12.10
N PRO A 193 4.62 2.12 -12.97
CA PRO A 193 5.94 2.60 -12.60
C PRO A 193 5.86 4.06 -12.18
N ILE A 194 6.69 4.43 -11.20
CA ILE A 194 6.82 5.83 -10.81
C ILE A 194 7.13 6.65 -12.04
N GLN A 195 6.40 7.74 -12.22
CA GLN A 195 6.73 8.73 -13.23
C GLN A 195 8.09 9.36 -12.86
N ARG A 196 9.14 8.89 -13.53
CA ARG A 196 10.52 9.31 -13.29
C ARG A 196 10.68 10.77 -13.70
N SER A 197 11.23 11.60 -12.81
CA SER A 197 11.74 12.92 -13.21
C SER A 197 13.13 12.76 -13.79
N PRO A 198 13.46 13.43 -14.91
CA PRO A 198 14.83 13.46 -15.41
C PRO A 198 15.73 14.13 -14.36
N PHE A 199 16.90 13.52 -14.12
CA PHE A 199 17.91 14.11 -13.25
C PHE A 199 18.35 15.45 -13.85
N ASN A 200 18.11 16.54 -13.13
CA ASN A 200 18.41 17.89 -13.58
C ASN A 200 19.06 18.75 -12.47
N MET A 201 19.49 19.97 -12.83
CA MET A 201 20.23 20.87 -11.94
C MET A 201 19.45 21.28 -10.68
N ASN A 202 18.12 21.24 -10.71
CA ASN A 202 17.28 21.59 -9.56
C ASN A 202 17.31 20.53 -8.45
N MET A 203 17.82 19.32 -8.75
CA MET A 203 17.98 18.24 -7.78
C MET A 203 19.34 18.27 -7.05
N LYS A 204 20.24 19.21 -7.39
CA LYS A 204 21.58 19.31 -6.80
C LYS A 204 21.57 19.90 -5.39
N GLY A 205 22.65 19.67 -4.65
CA GLY A 205 22.87 20.24 -3.33
C GLY A 205 22.65 19.24 -2.19
N LEU A 206 23.28 19.55 -1.06
CA LEU A 206 23.18 18.77 0.17
C LEU A 206 21.96 19.20 0.97
N ARG A 207 21.28 18.23 1.57
CA ARG A 207 20.07 18.48 2.33
C ARG A 207 20.07 17.75 3.65
N CYS A 208 19.44 18.38 4.62
CA CYS A 208 19.09 17.73 5.86
C CYS A 208 17.97 16.70 5.63
N ASN A 209 17.83 15.73 6.54
CA ASN A 209 16.72 14.77 6.55
C ASN A 209 15.34 15.46 6.59
N CYS A 210 15.24 16.64 7.21
CA CYS A 210 14.02 17.46 7.23
C CYS A 210 13.69 18.08 5.85
N GLY A 211 14.59 18.02 4.88
CA GLY A 211 14.44 18.60 3.55
C GLY A 211 15.02 20.01 3.42
N THR A 212 15.54 20.65 4.46
CA THR A 212 16.18 21.95 4.28
C THR A 212 17.50 21.80 3.51
N TYR A 213 17.72 22.68 2.52
CA TYR A 213 19.01 22.75 1.83
C TYR A 213 20.09 23.26 2.79
N ILE A 214 21.22 22.56 2.81
CA ILE A 214 22.42 23.00 3.54
C ILE A 214 23.14 23.97 2.62
N SER A 215 22.97 25.27 2.89
CA SER A 215 23.57 26.36 2.12
C SER A 215 25.02 26.65 2.53
N GLU A 216 25.48 26.13 3.66
CA GLU A 216 26.85 26.37 4.14
C GLU A 216 27.89 25.60 3.31
N GLN A 217 29.03 26.26 3.04
CA GLN A 217 30.21 25.57 2.55
C GLN A 217 30.73 24.61 3.64
N LEU A 218 30.74 23.31 3.34
CA LEU A 218 31.14 22.27 4.28
C LEU A 218 32.64 21.94 4.24
N TYR A 219 33.43 22.65 3.42
CA TYR A 219 34.86 22.39 3.29
C TYR A 219 35.58 22.56 4.65
N GLY A 220 36.34 21.55 5.06
CA GLY A 220 37.04 21.53 6.36
C GLY A 220 36.15 21.34 7.60
N LYS A 221 34.81 21.35 7.47
CA LYS A 221 33.89 21.17 8.61
C LYS A 221 33.62 19.69 8.88
N LYS A 222 33.83 19.24 10.13
CA LYS A 222 33.49 17.86 10.56
C LYS A 222 32.00 17.67 10.85
N LYS A 223 31.32 18.73 11.26
CA LYS A 223 29.88 18.74 11.58
C LYS A 223 29.18 19.87 10.84
N THR A 224 27.91 19.66 10.56
CA THR A 224 27.01 20.65 9.96
C THR A 224 25.71 20.69 10.75
N TYR A 225 25.16 21.89 10.86
CA TYR A 225 23.92 22.18 11.56
C TYR A 225 22.80 22.47 10.54
N CYS A 226 21.58 22.05 10.84
CA CYS A 226 20.42 22.46 10.05
C CYS A 226 19.69 23.62 10.75
N PRO A 227 19.51 24.78 10.10
CA PRO A 227 18.87 25.94 10.73
C PRO A 227 17.35 25.79 10.94
N VAL A 228 16.73 24.72 10.43
CA VAL A 228 15.28 24.53 10.49
C VAL A 228 14.88 23.46 11.50
N CYS A 229 15.54 22.29 11.51
CA CYS A 229 15.23 21.24 12.49
C CYS A 229 16.22 21.20 13.66
N GLU A 230 17.19 22.12 13.66
CA GLU A 230 18.20 22.29 14.71
C GLU A 230 19.10 21.07 14.97
N GLN A 231 19.04 20.08 14.09
CA GLN A 231 19.82 18.85 14.23
C GLN A 231 21.28 19.05 13.77
N LEU A 232 22.21 18.49 14.55
CA LEU A 232 23.63 18.47 14.27
C LEU A 232 24.05 17.12 13.67
N TYR A 233 24.65 17.15 12.49
CA TYR A 233 25.11 15.96 11.78
C TYR A 233 26.61 15.99 11.54
N THR A 234 27.24 14.83 11.34
CA THR A 234 28.58 14.81 10.73
C THR A 234 28.45 15.14 9.25
N THR A 235 29.38 15.95 8.73
CA THR A 235 29.41 16.32 7.30
C THR A 235 29.43 15.08 6.42
N ARG A 236 30.22 14.06 6.79
CA ARG A 236 30.28 12.78 6.09
C ARG A 236 28.92 12.09 5.98
N LYS A 237 28.12 12.10 7.04
CA LYS A 237 26.78 11.48 7.04
C LYS A 237 25.83 12.20 6.09
N VAL A 238 25.85 13.54 6.09
CA VAL A 238 25.00 14.34 5.18
C VAL A 238 25.38 14.10 3.72
N VAL A 239 26.67 14.12 3.40
CA VAL A 239 27.17 13.83 2.05
C VAL A 239 26.78 12.42 1.64
N PHE A 240 27.07 11.41 2.46
CA PHE A 240 26.75 10.02 2.17
C PHE A 240 25.26 9.81 1.89
N ASN A 241 24.38 10.31 2.78
CA ASN A 241 22.94 10.16 2.61
C ASN A 241 22.43 10.78 1.30
N ASN A 242 22.89 12.00 0.97
CA ASN A 242 22.50 12.67 -0.27
C ASN A 242 23.06 11.95 -1.51
N SER A 243 24.31 11.47 -1.45
CA SER A 243 24.92 10.70 -2.54
C SER A 243 24.21 9.39 -2.77
N LEU A 244 23.87 8.65 -1.70
CA LEU A 244 23.13 7.40 -1.79
C LEU A 244 21.73 7.62 -2.35
N GLU A 245 21.01 8.63 -1.87
CA GLU A 245 19.69 9.01 -2.36
C GLU A 245 19.71 9.31 -3.86
N LEU A 246 20.64 10.16 -4.31
CA LEU A 246 20.77 10.50 -5.74
C LEU A 246 21.23 9.31 -6.60
N TYR A 247 22.09 8.45 -6.05
CA TYR A 247 22.53 7.22 -6.72
C TYR A 247 21.35 6.27 -6.94
N ILE A 248 20.54 6.03 -5.90
CA ILE A 248 19.33 5.19 -6.00
C ILE A 248 18.37 5.77 -7.04
N LYS A 249 18.12 7.09 -7.01
CA LYS A 249 17.26 7.77 -7.98
C LYS A 249 17.75 7.66 -9.42
N ARG A 250 19.06 7.62 -9.64
CA ARG A 250 19.65 7.57 -10.98
C ARG A 250 19.81 6.14 -11.51
N TYR A 251 20.04 5.16 -10.63
CA TYR A 251 20.53 3.83 -11.06
C TYR A 251 19.82 2.62 -10.43
N CYS A 252 19.10 2.76 -9.31
CA CYS A 252 18.59 1.58 -8.56
C CYS A 252 17.07 1.44 -8.54
N ILE A 253 16.29 2.31 -9.15
CA ILE A 253 14.84 2.10 -9.25
C ILE A 253 14.57 1.30 -10.52
N PHE A 254 14.71 -0.02 -10.34
CA PHE A 254 14.58 -1.15 -11.27
C PHE A 254 13.66 -0.92 -12.49
N ASP A 255 14.18 -1.30 -13.66
CA ASP A 255 13.38 -1.65 -14.84
C ASP A 255 12.54 -2.91 -14.57
#